data_AF-A0A1Y3QFU7-F1
#
_entry.id   AF-A0A1Y3QFU7-F1
#
_cell.length_a   1.000
_cell.length_b   1.000
_cell.length_c   1.000
_cell.angle_alpha   90.00
_cell.angle_beta   90.00
_cell.angle_gamma   90.00
#
_symmetry.space_group_name_H-M   'P 1'
#
loop_
_entity.id
_entity.type
_entity.pdbx_description
1 polymer ?
#
loop_
_entity_poly.entity_id
_entity_poly.type
_entity_poly.pdbx_seq_one_letter_code
_entity_poly.pdbx_strand_id
1 'polypeptide(L)'
;MEPLLVAITTLGFASLFLGLVGLVSGRLDQRVVRTRMRAGCLALAGLGLLFLGAAPPTRAGPSASRVLDTRSSPPVRAALLAAERHAVTTAAERPVFPEQVKDFRQWEDALLAAYEEAERALDAVPAVLEGLAAGTLDRFTAWVHLARYSQDIKQAHLALHDLTPPAALDIQHQRALEEALDEFHYSLANKRAAVVHLQQYARTLQPASLSAAESRLAEGDAQRTRGLLALVQVKAQLGLVASSPAPASAIGPPTAQ
;
A
#
# COMPACT_ATOMS: atom_id res chain seq x y z
N MET A 1 -3.61 14.60 -29.20
CA MET A 1 -4.65 14.57 -28.14
C MET A 1 -4.21 15.25 -26.84
N GLU A 2 -2.91 15.35 -26.54
CA GLU A 2 -2.39 16.03 -25.34
C GLU A 2 -2.74 17.52 -25.17
N PRO A 3 -2.68 18.40 -26.20
CA PRO A 3 -2.92 19.83 -25.98
C PRO A 3 -4.37 20.13 -25.60
N LEU A 4 -5.31 19.30 -26.05
CA LEU A 4 -6.73 19.45 -25.79
C LEU A 4 -7.08 19.06 -24.34
N LEU A 5 -6.37 18.09 -23.78
CA LEU A 5 -6.53 17.61 -22.41
C LEU A 5 -5.91 18.60 -21.40
N VAL A 6 -4.78 19.22 -21.76
CA VAL A 6 -4.19 20.36 -21.02
C VAL A 6 -5.12 21.59 -21.07
N ALA A 7 -5.75 21.88 -22.21
CA ALA A 7 -6.69 22.98 -22.32
C ALA A 7 -7.95 22.77 -21.47
N ILE A 8 -8.48 21.54 -21.41
CA ILE A 8 -9.66 21.20 -20.60
C ILE A 8 -9.36 21.28 -19.11
N THR A 9 -8.20 20.76 -18.68
CA THR A 9 -7.79 20.78 -17.26
C THR A 9 -7.50 22.20 -16.76
N THR A 10 -6.84 23.04 -17.57
CA THR A 10 -6.61 24.45 -17.24
C THR A 10 -7.91 25.26 -17.18
N LEU A 11 -8.86 25.02 -18.08
CA LEU A 11 -10.20 25.61 -17.99
C LEU A 11 -10.96 25.15 -16.74
N GLY A 12 -10.84 23.87 -16.38
CA GLY A 12 -11.43 23.30 -15.17
C GLY A 12 -10.88 23.94 -13.89
N PHE A 13 -9.56 24.15 -13.82
CA PHE A 13 -8.93 24.86 -12.70
C PHE A 13 -9.34 26.34 -12.64
N ALA A 14 -9.37 27.03 -13.77
CA ALA A 14 -9.76 28.44 -13.82
C ALA A 14 -11.21 28.64 -13.35
N SER A 15 -12.13 27.79 -13.82
CA SER A 15 -13.54 27.85 -13.41
C SER A 15 -13.77 27.49 -11.93
N LEU A 16 -13.00 26.55 -11.38
CA LEU A 16 -13.05 26.18 -9.97
C LEU A 16 -12.51 27.29 -9.07
N PHE A 17 -11.41 27.95 -9.48
CA PHE A 17 -10.85 29.12 -8.78
C PHE A 17 -11.84 30.30 -8.78
N LEU A 18 -12.43 30.63 -9.93
CA LEU A 18 -13.47 31.67 -10.05
C LEU A 18 -14.72 31.34 -9.23
N GLY A 19 -15.13 30.08 -9.18
CA GLY A 19 -16.25 29.60 -8.36
C GLY A 19 -16.00 29.74 -6.85
N LEU A 20 -14.80 29.42 -6.38
CA LEU A 20 -14.38 29.57 -4.98
C LEU A 20 -14.24 31.03 -4.55
N VAL A 21 -13.65 31.88 -5.39
CA VAL A 21 -13.53 33.33 -5.13
C VAL A 21 -14.92 33.96 -4.99
N GLY A 22 -15.88 33.57 -5.83
CA GLY A 22 -17.27 34.04 -5.73
C GLY A 22 -18.01 33.56 -4.46
N LEU A 23 -17.54 32.49 -3.81
CA LEU A 23 -18.13 31.91 -2.60
C LEU A 23 -17.62 32.57 -1.31
N VAL A 24 -16.38 33.07 -1.31
CA VAL A 24 -15.70 33.66 -0.14
C VAL A 24 -16.10 35.12 0.12
N SER A 25 -16.51 35.91 -0.88
CA SER A 25 -16.84 37.34 -0.73
C SER A 25 -18.20 37.65 -0.05
N GLY A 26 -18.61 36.88 0.95
CA GLY A 26 -19.92 36.91 1.60
C GLY A 26 -20.30 38.21 2.32
N ARG A 27 -20.71 39.24 1.59
CA ARG A 27 -21.54 40.35 2.13
C ARG A 27 -22.92 40.36 1.50
N LEU A 28 -23.93 40.39 2.38
CA LEU A 28 -25.36 40.23 2.11
C LEU A 28 -25.91 41.33 1.19
N ASP A 29 -26.23 40.96 -0.04
CA ASP A 29 -27.06 41.76 -0.94
C ASP A 29 -27.89 40.81 -1.83
N GLN A 30 -29.12 41.17 -2.22
CA GLN A 30 -30.05 40.28 -2.96
C GLN A 30 -29.50 39.83 -4.33
N ARG A 31 -28.51 40.55 -4.87
CA ARG A 31 -27.77 40.16 -6.08
C ARG A 31 -26.83 38.97 -5.88
N VAL A 32 -26.49 38.62 -4.63
CA VAL A 32 -25.58 37.54 -4.23
C VAL A 32 -26.21 36.14 -4.40
N VAL A 33 -27.53 36.01 -4.29
CA VAL A 33 -28.20 34.70 -4.47
C VAL A 33 -28.06 34.22 -5.92
N ARG A 34 -28.15 35.14 -6.88
CA ARG A 34 -28.01 34.85 -8.32
C ARG A 34 -26.56 34.56 -8.72
N THR A 35 -25.59 35.21 -8.09
CA THR A 35 -24.16 34.92 -8.29
C THR A 35 -23.69 33.66 -7.55
N ARG A 36 -24.27 33.30 -6.40
CA ARG A 36 -23.99 32.01 -5.72
C ARG A 36 -24.45 30.81 -6.55
N MET A 37 -25.61 30.91 -7.20
CA MET A 37 -26.09 29.85 -8.10
C MET A 37 -25.19 29.74 -9.33
N ARG A 38 -24.72 30.86 -9.89
CA ARG A 38 -23.77 30.88 -11.01
C ARG A 38 -22.36 30.41 -10.61
N ALA A 39 -21.87 30.78 -9.43
CA ALA A 39 -20.58 30.34 -8.90
C ALA A 39 -20.61 28.86 -8.52
N GLY A 40 -21.73 28.36 -7.97
CA GLY A 40 -21.97 26.94 -7.75
C GLY A 40 -22.03 26.16 -9.06
N CYS A 41 -22.70 26.68 -10.09
CA CYS A 41 -22.68 26.08 -11.43
C CYS A 41 -21.30 26.10 -12.08
N LEU A 42 -20.50 27.16 -11.88
CA LEU A 42 -19.12 27.23 -12.39
C LEU A 42 -18.18 26.30 -11.62
N ALA A 43 -18.36 26.15 -10.31
CA ALA A 43 -17.63 25.17 -9.51
C ALA A 43 -18.00 23.74 -9.90
N LEU A 44 -19.30 23.46 -10.09
CA LEU A 44 -19.79 22.16 -10.59
C LEU A 44 -19.36 21.89 -12.03
N ALA A 45 -19.35 22.90 -12.90
CA ALA A 45 -18.86 22.78 -14.27
C ALA A 45 -17.33 22.62 -14.32
N GLY A 46 -16.59 23.28 -13.42
CA GLY A 46 -15.15 23.11 -13.27
C GLY A 46 -14.78 21.74 -12.73
N LEU A 47 -15.50 21.26 -11.70
CA LEU A 47 -15.44 19.87 -11.24
C LEU A 47 -15.82 18.89 -12.36
N GLY A 48 -16.88 19.20 -13.12
CA GLY A 48 -17.34 18.42 -14.26
C GLY A 48 -16.31 18.36 -15.38
N LEU A 49 -15.65 19.46 -15.73
CA LEU A 49 -14.59 19.53 -16.73
C LEU A 49 -13.30 18.85 -16.27
N LEU A 50 -12.96 18.95 -14.98
CA LEU A 50 -11.87 18.17 -14.39
C LEU A 50 -12.22 16.67 -14.41
N PHE A 51 -13.47 16.30 -14.12
CA PHE A 51 -13.95 14.93 -14.23
C PHE A 51 -13.92 14.43 -15.68
N LEU A 52 -14.44 15.18 -16.66
CA LEU A 52 -14.42 14.79 -18.08
C LEU A 52 -13.00 14.80 -18.68
N GLY A 53 -12.10 15.62 -18.17
CA GLY A 53 -10.69 15.65 -18.58
C GLY A 53 -9.83 14.58 -17.91
N ALA A 54 -10.21 14.09 -16.72
CA ALA A 54 -9.44 13.10 -15.96
C ALA A 54 -10.02 11.68 -16.01
N ALA A 55 -11.33 11.53 -16.23
CA ALA A 55 -12.02 10.25 -16.22
C ALA A 55 -11.79 9.44 -17.51
N PRO A 56 -11.71 8.10 -17.42
CA PRO A 56 -11.73 7.23 -18.59
C PRO A 56 -13.05 7.31 -19.37
N PRO A 57 -13.04 7.04 -20.69
CA PRO A 57 -14.27 6.81 -21.45
C PRO A 57 -15.01 5.56 -20.93
N THR A 58 -16.34 5.61 -20.88
CA THR A 58 -17.22 4.56 -20.31
C THR A 58 -17.40 3.31 -21.20
N ARG A 59 -16.76 3.22 -22.37
CA ARG A 59 -17.00 2.13 -23.35
C ARG A 59 -15.79 1.26 -23.72
N ALA A 60 -16.16 -0.02 -23.93
CA ALA A 60 -15.44 -1.21 -24.39
C ALA A 60 -14.20 -1.62 -23.60
N GLY A 61 -14.28 -2.79 -22.95
CA GLY A 61 -13.20 -3.43 -22.21
C GLY A 61 -12.01 -3.81 -23.10
N PRO A 62 -10.86 -4.13 -22.48
CA PRO A 62 -9.66 -4.52 -23.22
C PRO A 62 -9.91 -5.77 -24.05
N SER A 63 -9.40 -5.77 -25.28
CA SER A 63 -9.27 -6.98 -26.10
C SER A 63 -8.33 -7.95 -25.38
N ALA A 64 -8.90 -9.00 -24.80
CA ALA A 64 -8.25 -10.16 -24.19
C ALA A 64 -6.83 -9.88 -23.64
N SER A 65 -6.73 -9.04 -22.61
CA SER A 65 -5.48 -8.79 -21.90
C SER A 65 -5.31 -9.82 -20.80
N ARG A 66 -4.10 -10.38 -20.65
CA ARG A 66 -3.72 -11.25 -19.53
C ARG A 66 -4.05 -10.51 -18.23
N VAL A 67 -4.95 -11.08 -17.42
CA VAL A 67 -5.29 -10.51 -16.12
C VAL A 67 -4.04 -10.60 -15.24
N LEU A 68 -3.58 -9.44 -14.77
CA LEU A 68 -2.48 -9.38 -13.83
C LEU A 68 -2.95 -9.98 -12.51
N ASP A 69 -2.31 -11.08 -12.12
CA ASP A 69 -2.47 -11.60 -10.77
C ASP A 69 -1.71 -10.69 -9.80
N THR A 70 -2.47 -9.96 -8.99
CA THR A 70 -1.95 -9.12 -7.91
C THR A 70 -2.18 -9.76 -6.55
N ARG A 71 -2.75 -10.99 -6.51
CA ARG A 71 -2.94 -11.74 -5.26
C ARG A 71 -1.58 -11.97 -4.65
N SER A 72 -1.52 -11.66 -3.37
CA SER A 72 -0.29 -11.56 -2.62
C SER A 72 0.47 -12.89 -2.57
N SER A 73 1.77 -12.80 -2.84
CA SER A 73 2.81 -13.53 -2.12
C SER A 73 2.38 -13.71 -0.65
N PRO A 74 2.57 -14.87 0.02
CA PRO A 74 1.83 -15.28 1.23
C PRO A 74 1.61 -14.14 2.25
N PRO A 75 0.43 -14.07 2.91
CA PRO A 75 0.07 -12.98 3.83
C PRO A 75 1.21 -12.65 4.79
N VAL A 76 1.41 -11.37 5.13
CA VAL A 76 2.62 -10.91 5.84
C VAL A 76 2.92 -11.71 7.11
N ARG A 77 1.90 -12.09 7.90
CA ARG A 77 2.08 -12.94 9.08
C ARG A 77 2.51 -14.37 8.72
N ALA A 78 1.93 -14.95 7.68
CA ALA A 78 2.33 -16.27 7.20
C ALA A 78 3.76 -16.25 6.64
N ALA A 79 4.14 -15.17 5.94
CA ALA A 79 5.50 -14.96 5.46
C ALA A 79 6.50 -14.78 6.61
N LEU A 80 6.14 -14.02 7.65
CA LEU A 80 6.93 -13.89 8.86
C LEU A 80 7.14 -15.24 9.56
N LEU A 81 6.06 -16.00 9.79
CA LEU A 81 6.13 -17.33 10.39
C LEU A 81 6.99 -18.29 9.55
N ALA A 82 6.92 -18.21 8.22
CA ALA A 82 7.77 -19.01 7.35
C ALA A 82 9.24 -18.61 7.47
N ALA A 83 9.54 -17.31 7.51
CA ALA A 83 10.89 -16.79 7.69
C ALA A 83 11.47 -17.17 9.06
N GLU A 84 10.67 -17.12 10.13
CA GLU A 84 11.06 -17.54 11.47
C GLU A 84 11.46 -19.01 11.54
N ARG A 85 10.73 -19.90 10.86
CA ARG A 85 11.06 -21.34 10.80
C ARG A 85 12.41 -21.63 10.16
N HIS A 86 12.90 -20.71 9.32
CA HIS A 86 14.19 -20.82 8.64
C HIS A 86 15.29 -19.98 9.29
N ALA A 87 14.98 -19.27 10.37
CA ALA A 87 15.94 -18.45 11.07
C ALA A 87 16.92 -19.33 11.85
N VAL A 88 18.20 -18.97 11.79
CA VAL A 88 19.21 -19.57 12.65
C VAL A 88 18.99 -19.06 14.07
N THR A 89 18.65 -19.95 15.00
CA THR A 89 18.52 -19.57 16.41
C THR A 89 19.88 -19.18 16.96
N THR A 90 20.08 -17.91 17.23
CA THR A 90 21.24 -17.38 17.95
C THR A 90 20.93 -17.37 19.44
N ALA A 91 21.86 -17.84 20.27
CA ALA A 91 21.76 -17.60 21.71
C ALA A 91 21.79 -16.08 21.95
N ALA A 92 20.87 -15.56 22.75
CA ALA A 92 20.88 -14.15 23.11
C ALA A 92 22.21 -13.82 23.80
N GLU A 93 23.02 -12.95 23.19
CA GLU A 93 24.33 -12.56 23.72
C GLU A 93 24.21 -11.78 25.04
N ARG A 94 23.02 -11.24 25.33
CA ARG A 94 22.70 -10.46 26.53
C ARG A 94 21.35 -10.90 27.13
N PRO A 95 21.15 -10.72 28.45
CA PRO A 95 19.86 -10.97 29.06
C PRO A 95 18.81 -10.03 28.46
N VAL A 96 17.77 -10.62 27.86
CA VAL A 96 16.63 -9.88 27.32
C VAL A 96 15.61 -9.69 28.43
N PHE A 97 15.24 -8.44 28.70
CA PHE A 97 14.29 -8.13 29.77
C PHE A 97 12.84 -8.34 29.30
N PRO A 98 11.92 -8.76 30.19
CA PRO A 98 10.51 -8.98 29.81
C PRO A 98 9.82 -7.77 29.18
N GLU A 99 10.20 -6.56 29.58
CA GLU A 99 9.69 -5.31 29.03
C GLU A 99 10.10 -5.12 27.56
N GLN A 100 11.35 -5.41 27.22
CA GLN A 100 11.85 -5.38 25.84
C GLN A 100 11.07 -6.33 24.93
N VAL A 101 10.78 -7.54 25.43
CA VAL A 101 9.98 -8.54 24.68
C VAL A 101 8.56 -8.04 24.45
N LYS A 102 7.94 -7.46 25.47
CA LYS A 102 6.58 -6.94 25.39
C LYS A 102 6.49 -5.79 24.39
N ASP A 103 7.37 -4.79 24.50
CA ASP A 103 7.35 -3.62 23.64
C ASP A 103 7.67 -3.99 22.19
N PHE A 104 8.63 -4.90 21.98
CA PHE A 104 8.91 -5.46 20.67
C PHE A 104 7.68 -6.12 20.04
N ARG A 105 6.98 -6.99 20.78
CA ARG A 105 5.77 -7.67 20.26
C ARG A 105 4.64 -6.70 19.94
N GLN A 106 4.42 -5.70 20.80
CA GLN A 106 3.41 -4.67 20.54
C GLN A 106 3.72 -3.87 19.27
N TRP A 107 4.99 -3.50 19.11
CA TRP A 107 5.45 -2.80 17.91
C TRP A 107 5.36 -3.68 16.66
N GLU A 108 5.75 -4.95 16.73
CA GLU A 108 5.61 -5.92 15.65
C GLU A 108 4.16 -6.11 15.25
N ASP A 109 3.24 -6.25 16.21
CA ASP A 109 1.81 -6.40 15.92
C ASP A 109 1.24 -5.16 15.24
N ALA A 110 1.67 -3.96 15.62
CA ALA A 110 1.27 -2.71 14.98
C ALA A 110 1.80 -2.60 13.54
N LEU A 111 3.08 -2.94 13.32
CA LEU A 111 3.71 -3.04 12.00
C LEU A 111 2.95 -4.00 11.08
N LEU A 112 2.69 -5.22 11.56
CA LEU A 112 1.99 -6.24 10.79
C LEU A 112 0.54 -5.84 10.51
N ALA A 113 -0.18 -5.29 11.49
CA ALA A 113 -1.57 -4.85 11.31
C ALA A 113 -1.69 -3.74 10.26
N ALA A 114 -0.77 -2.77 10.26
CA ALA A 114 -0.71 -1.73 9.24
C ALA A 114 -0.43 -2.32 7.85
N TYR A 115 0.48 -3.30 7.76
CA TYR A 115 0.80 -3.96 6.50
C TYR A 115 -0.37 -4.84 5.98
N GLU A 116 -1.09 -5.53 6.87
CA GLU A 116 -2.29 -6.32 6.55
C GLU A 116 -3.42 -5.47 5.96
N GLU A 117 -3.55 -4.20 6.37
CA GLU A 117 -4.49 -3.25 5.76
C GLU A 117 -4.12 -2.96 4.29
N ALA A 118 -2.83 -2.77 4.00
CA ALA A 118 -2.36 -2.60 2.63
C ALA A 118 -2.55 -3.87 1.78
N GLU A 119 -2.29 -5.05 2.35
CA GLU A 119 -2.52 -6.33 1.67
C GLU A 119 -3.99 -6.53 1.31
N ARG A 120 -4.93 -6.22 2.22
CA ARG A 120 -6.38 -6.28 1.93
C ARG A 120 -6.78 -5.39 0.75
N ALA A 121 -6.20 -4.20 0.63
CA ALA A 121 -6.45 -3.32 -0.50
C ALA A 121 -5.91 -3.90 -1.83
N LEU A 122 -4.74 -4.55 -1.79
CA LEU A 122 -4.13 -5.19 -2.96
C LEU A 122 -4.86 -6.46 -3.38
N ASP A 123 -5.32 -7.29 -2.45
CA ASP A 123 -6.03 -8.53 -2.73
C ASP A 123 -7.39 -8.29 -3.44
N ALA A 124 -7.93 -7.07 -3.35
CA ALA A 124 -9.15 -6.67 -4.06
C ALA A 124 -8.91 -6.21 -5.52
N VAL A 125 -7.66 -5.87 -5.89
CA VAL A 125 -7.28 -5.40 -7.23
C VAL A 125 -7.54 -6.42 -8.35
N PRO A 126 -7.25 -7.75 -8.20
CA PRO A 126 -7.49 -8.72 -9.26
C PRO A 126 -8.95 -8.75 -9.69
N ALA A 127 -9.90 -8.70 -8.74
CA ALA A 127 -11.33 -8.70 -9.04
C ALA A 127 -11.75 -7.49 -9.90
N VAL A 128 -11.13 -6.33 -9.67
CA VAL A 128 -11.36 -5.13 -10.49
C VAL A 128 -10.80 -5.31 -11.89
N LEU A 129 -9.59 -5.86 -12.03
CA LEU A 129 -8.98 -6.11 -13.34
C LEU A 129 -9.72 -7.20 -14.13
N GLU A 130 -10.15 -8.27 -13.46
CA GLU A 130 -10.99 -9.33 -14.02
C GLU A 130 -12.33 -8.76 -14.51
N GLY A 131 -13.01 -7.96 -13.69
CA GLY A 131 -14.26 -7.32 -14.08
C GLY A 131 -14.09 -6.33 -15.24
N LEU A 132 -12.99 -5.58 -15.26
CA LEU A 132 -12.65 -4.69 -16.37
C LEU A 132 -12.41 -5.49 -17.66
N ALA A 133 -11.67 -6.61 -17.59
CA ALA A 133 -11.38 -7.47 -18.73
C ALA A 133 -12.62 -8.21 -19.25
N ALA A 134 -13.51 -8.65 -18.34
CA ALA A 134 -14.78 -9.28 -18.69
C ALA A 134 -15.84 -8.28 -19.20
N GLY A 135 -15.57 -6.97 -19.10
CA GLY A 135 -16.52 -5.92 -19.46
C GLY A 135 -17.70 -5.80 -18.49
N THR A 136 -17.64 -6.45 -17.33
CA THR A 136 -18.64 -6.34 -16.25
C THR A 136 -18.44 -5.07 -15.42
N LEU A 137 -17.21 -4.53 -15.40
CA LEU A 137 -16.88 -3.21 -14.88
C LEU A 137 -16.48 -2.29 -16.03
N ASP A 138 -17.02 -1.07 -16.03
CA ASP A 138 -16.55 -0.03 -16.94
C ASP A 138 -15.22 0.58 -16.44
N ARG A 139 -14.50 1.24 -17.36
CA ARG A 139 -13.18 1.82 -17.09
C ARG A 139 -13.20 2.87 -15.98
N PHE A 140 -14.26 3.67 -15.89
CA PHE A 140 -14.37 4.70 -14.87
C PHE A 140 -14.58 4.07 -13.49
N THR A 141 -15.48 3.11 -13.38
CA THR A 141 -15.70 2.37 -12.12
C THR A 141 -14.43 1.65 -11.66
N ALA A 142 -13.74 0.95 -12.58
CA ALA A 142 -12.46 0.31 -12.27
C ALA A 142 -11.39 1.33 -11.80
N TRP A 143 -11.29 2.47 -12.47
CA TRP A 143 -10.38 3.55 -12.08
C TRP A 143 -10.68 4.11 -10.68
N VAL A 144 -11.96 4.29 -10.32
CA VAL A 144 -12.37 4.76 -8.98
C VAL A 144 -12.02 3.73 -7.90
N HIS A 145 -12.28 2.43 -8.12
CA HIS A 145 -11.89 1.39 -7.17
C HIS A 145 -10.37 1.36 -6.95
N LEU A 146 -9.58 1.42 -8.03
CA LEU A 146 -8.13 1.46 -7.93
C LEU A 146 -7.63 2.75 -7.25
N ALA A 147 -8.31 3.89 -7.45
CA ALA A 147 -8.04 5.13 -6.71
C ALA A 147 -8.27 4.97 -5.22
N ARG A 148 -9.35 4.29 -4.83
CA ARG A 148 -9.64 3.98 -3.44
C ARG A 148 -8.55 3.09 -2.83
N TYR A 149 -8.19 1.98 -3.48
CA TYR A 149 -7.16 1.07 -2.96
C TYR A 149 -5.79 1.75 -2.87
N SER A 150 -5.42 2.62 -3.81
CA SER A 150 -4.19 3.42 -3.71
C SER A 150 -4.18 4.34 -2.48
N GLN A 151 -5.34 4.88 -2.11
CA GLN A 151 -5.49 5.70 -0.91
C GLN A 151 -5.45 4.85 0.37
N ASP A 152 -6.06 3.67 0.38
CA ASP A 152 -6.00 2.76 1.52
C ASP A 152 -4.55 2.30 1.80
N ILE A 153 -3.79 1.95 0.76
CA ILE A 153 -2.35 1.66 0.88
C ILE A 153 -1.57 2.89 1.39
N LYS A 154 -1.95 4.10 0.96
CA LYS A 154 -1.35 5.34 1.48
C LYS A 154 -1.61 5.52 2.98
N GLN A 155 -2.82 5.22 3.46
CA GLN A 155 -3.14 5.31 4.89
C GLN A 155 -2.34 4.28 5.70
N ALA A 156 -2.24 3.04 5.21
CA ALA A 156 -1.39 2.02 5.81
C ALA A 156 0.09 2.45 5.86
N HIS A 157 0.59 3.06 4.79
CA HIS A 157 1.96 3.60 4.76
C HIS A 157 2.17 4.74 5.77
N LEU A 158 1.19 5.62 5.97
CA LEU A 158 1.28 6.66 7.00
C LEU A 158 1.26 6.04 8.40
N ALA A 159 0.45 5.00 8.64
CA ALA A 159 0.46 4.29 9.92
C ALA A 159 1.82 3.65 10.23
N LEU A 160 2.52 3.13 9.20
CA LEU A 160 3.91 2.67 9.36
C LEU A 160 4.88 3.80 9.68
N HIS A 161 4.68 4.97 9.10
CA HIS A 161 5.60 6.11 9.26
C HIS A 161 5.61 6.64 10.70
N ASP A 162 4.49 6.46 11.40
CA ASP A 162 4.36 6.86 12.80
C ASP A 162 4.94 5.81 13.77
N LEU A 163 5.37 4.64 13.27
CA LEU A 163 6.01 3.62 14.10
C LEU A 163 7.48 3.96 14.31
N THR A 164 7.88 4.01 15.57
CA THR A 164 9.27 4.09 15.98
C THR A 164 9.70 2.79 16.63
N PRO A 165 10.94 2.30 16.37
CA PRO A 165 11.45 1.14 17.07
C PRO A 165 11.39 1.31 18.60
N PRO A 166 11.12 0.25 19.36
CA PRO A 166 11.00 0.37 20.81
C PRO A 166 12.29 0.89 21.47
N ALA A 167 12.17 1.98 22.21
CA ALA A 167 13.29 2.62 22.91
C ALA A 167 13.93 1.73 23.99
N ALA A 168 13.20 0.73 24.48
CA ALA A 168 13.69 -0.26 25.43
C ALA A 168 14.77 -1.19 24.84
N LEU A 169 14.87 -1.31 23.51
CA LEU A 169 15.84 -2.16 22.84
C LEU A 169 17.23 -1.51 22.79
N ASP A 170 18.27 -2.33 22.65
CA ASP A 170 19.62 -1.84 22.41
C ASP A 170 19.71 -1.05 21.09
N ILE A 171 20.59 -0.03 21.04
CA ILE A 171 20.77 0.86 19.87
C ILE A 171 21.04 0.07 18.58
N GLN A 172 21.75 -1.06 18.67
CA GLN A 172 22.00 -1.92 17.50
C GLN A 172 20.71 -2.54 16.95
N HIS A 173 19.83 -3.06 17.82
CA HIS A 173 18.53 -3.58 17.43
C HIS A 173 17.62 -2.46 16.92
N GLN A 174 17.64 -1.29 17.55
CA GLN A 174 16.86 -0.13 17.07
C GLN A 174 17.23 0.22 15.63
N ARG A 175 18.52 0.39 15.31
CA ARG A 175 18.97 0.68 13.93
C ARG A 175 18.58 -0.41 12.94
N ALA A 176 18.73 -1.67 13.31
CA ALA A 176 18.31 -2.78 12.45
C ALA A 176 16.80 -2.78 12.18
N LEU A 177 15.99 -2.38 13.17
CA LEU A 177 14.55 -2.20 12.99
C LEU A 177 14.19 -0.95 12.19
N GLU A 178 14.97 0.14 12.26
CA GLU A 178 14.82 1.30 11.38
C GLU A 178 15.07 0.91 9.92
N GLU A 179 16.16 0.20 9.65
CA GLU A 179 16.47 -0.32 8.31
C GLU A 179 15.38 -1.28 7.82
N ALA A 180 14.83 -2.13 8.69
CA ALA A 180 13.70 -2.99 8.35
C ALA A 180 12.44 -2.18 8.03
N LEU A 181 12.12 -1.14 8.82
CA LEU A 181 11.00 -0.24 8.56
C LEU A 181 11.15 0.48 7.22
N ASP A 182 12.36 0.95 6.88
CA ASP A 182 12.63 1.56 5.58
C ASP A 182 12.30 0.61 4.42
N GLU A 183 12.67 -0.67 4.53
CA GLU A 183 12.30 -1.69 3.54
C GLU A 183 10.76 -1.85 3.44
N PHE A 184 10.02 -1.83 4.55
CA PHE A 184 8.55 -1.84 4.51
C PHE A 184 7.96 -0.55 3.91
N HIS A 185 8.56 0.61 4.18
CA HIS A 185 8.20 1.89 3.58
C HIS A 185 8.34 1.86 2.07
N TYR A 186 9.51 1.45 1.57
CA TYR A 186 9.73 1.32 0.14
C TYR A 186 8.79 0.30 -0.48
N SER A 187 8.53 -0.82 0.22
CA SER A 187 7.60 -1.86 -0.23
C SER A 187 6.19 -1.29 -0.48
N LEU A 188 5.62 -0.58 0.49
CA LEU A 188 4.29 0.03 0.35
C LEU A 188 4.28 1.17 -0.66
N ALA A 189 5.35 1.96 -0.76
CA ALA A 189 5.48 3.00 -1.78
C ALA A 189 5.43 2.40 -3.20
N ASN A 190 6.16 1.30 -3.43
CA ASN A 190 6.16 0.58 -4.70
C ASN A 190 4.81 -0.08 -5.00
N LYS A 191 4.19 -0.75 -4.03
CA LYS A 191 2.86 -1.34 -4.17
C LYS A 191 1.80 -0.27 -4.50
N ARG A 192 1.86 0.89 -3.85
CA ARG A 192 1.00 2.03 -4.19
C ARG A 192 1.25 2.54 -5.61
N ALA A 193 2.51 2.68 -6.01
CA ALA A 193 2.88 3.09 -7.37
C ALA A 193 2.35 2.09 -8.42
N ALA A 194 2.38 0.80 -8.13
CA ALA A 194 1.76 -0.22 -8.99
C ALA A 194 0.26 0.03 -9.19
N VAL A 195 -0.49 0.30 -8.12
CA VAL A 195 -1.92 0.62 -8.23
C VAL A 195 -2.17 1.90 -9.03
N VAL A 196 -1.28 2.91 -8.93
CA VAL A 196 -1.35 4.12 -9.78
C VAL A 196 -1.13 3.79 -11.25
N HIS A 197 -0.19 2.90 -11.58
CA HIS A 197 -0.02 2.40 -12.95
C HIS A 197 -1.24 1.61 -13.43
N LEU A 198 -1.90 0.84 -12.55
CA LEU A 198 -3.15 0.15 -12.87
C LEU A 198 -4.32 1.12 -13.11
N GLN A 199 -4.39 2.24 -12.39
CA GLN A 199 -5.34 3.31 -12.71
C GLN A 199 -5.09 3.87 -14.10
N GLN A 200 -3.82 4.11 -14.46
CA GLN A 200 -3.47 4.56 -15.80
C GLN A 200 -3.82 3.51 -16.87
N TYR A 201 -3.65 2.23 -16.55
CA TYR A 201 -4.12 1.13 -17.40
C TYR A 201 -5.64 1.15 -17.56
N ALA A 202 -6.43 1.23 -16.48
CA ALA A 202 -7.89 1.31 -16.57
C ALA A 202 -8.34 2.48 -17.45
N ARG A 203 -7.60 3.60 -17.43
CA ARG A 203 -7.86 4.77 -18.26
C ARG A 203 -7.53 4.57 -19.74
N THR A 204 -6.36 4.01 -20.04
CA THR A 204 -5.77 4.02 -21.39
C THR A 204 -5.80 2.68 -22.10
N LEU A 205 -5.95 1.58 -21.35
CA LEU A 205 -5.76 0.19 -21.75
C LEU A 205 -4.38 -0.10 -22.38
N GLN A 206 -3.37 0.73 -22.06
CA GLN A 206 -2.03 0.56 -22.60
C GLN A 206 -1.26 -0.55 -21.86
N PRO A 207 -0.71 -1.55 -22.56
CA PRO A 207 -0.01 -2.67 -21.93
C PRO A 207 1.24 -2.23 -21.16
N ALA A 208 1.89 -1.14 -21.57
CA ALA A 208 3.05 -0.58 -20.86
C ALA A 208 2.74 -0.18 -19.40
N SER A 209 1.50 0.21 -19.11
CA SER A 209 1.08 0.53 -17.73
C SER A 209 0.94 -0.74 -16.89
N LEU A 210 0.52 -1.86 -17.50
CA LEU A 210 0.40 -3.15 -16.83
C LEU A 210 1.79 -3.73 -16.50
N SER A 211 2.73 -3.67 -17.44
CA SER A 211 4.12 -4.08 -17.19
C SER A 211 4.83 -3.21 -16.15
N ALA A 212 4.54 -1.91 -16.12
CA ALA A 212 5.07 -1.02 -15.08
C ALA A 212 4.50 -1.37 -13.69
N ALA A 213 3.21 -1.72 -13.61
CA ALA A 213 2.60 -2.18 -12.37
C ALA A 213 3.23 -3.51 -11.88
N GLU A 214 3.45 -4.47 -12.79
CA GLU A 214 4.14 -5.73 -12.50
C GLU A 214 5.53 -5.50 -11.90
N SER A 215 6.35 -4.66 -12.55
CA SER A 215 7.70 -4.33 -12.05
C SER A 215 7.67 -3.75 -10.65
N ARG A 216 6.74 -2.82 -10.39
CA ARG A 216 6.58 -2.18 -9.07
C ARG A 216 6.11 -3.15 -8.00
N LEU A 217 5.20 -4.08 -8.32
CA LEU A 217 4.79 -5.12 -7.37
C LEU A 217 5.97 -6.03 -7.02
N ALA A 218 6.75 -6.45 -8.02
CA ALA A 218 7.94 -7.29 -7.80
C ALA A 218 9.00 -6.59 -6.93
N GLU A 219 9.30 -5.31 -7.20
CA GLU A 219 10.18 -4.49 -6.34
C GLU A 219 9.64 -4.40 -4.91
N GLY A 220 8.33 -4.18 -4.78
CA GLY A 220 7.67 -4.09 -3.48
C GLY A 220 7.73 -5.40 -2.69
N ASP A 221 7.58 -6.55 -3.33
CA ASP A 221 7.66 -7.86 -2.67
C ASP A 221 9.10 -8.25 -2.29
N ALA A 222 10.09 -7.86 -3.10
CA ALA A 222 11.49 -8.02 -2.75
C ALA A 222 11.84 -7.21 -1.49
N GLN A 223 11.38 -5.96 -1.41
CA GLN A 223 11.57 -5.10 -0.23
C GLN A 223 10.85 -5.64 1.01
N ARG A 224 9.58 -6.10 0.86
CA ARG A 224 8.85 -6.77 1.95
C ARG A 224 9.67 -7.94 2.51
N THR A 225 10.23 -8.76 1.63
CA THR A 225 11.01 -9.93 2.03
C THR A 225 12.28 -9.53 2.78
N ARG A 226 13.00 -8.51 2.32
CA ARG A 226 14.19 -8.00 3.03
C ARG A 226 13.83 -7.43 4.40
N GLY A 227 12.76 -6.64 4.50
CA GLY A 227 12.26 -6.12 5.78
C GLY A 227 11.86 -7.24 6.75
N LEU A 228 11.17 -8.27 6.27
CA LEU A 228 10.82 -9.45 7.09
C LEU A 228 12.06 -10.22 7.57
N LEU A 229 13.06 -10.43 6.72
CA LEU A 229 14.29 -11.11 7.11
C LEU A 229 15.06 -10.32 8.16
N ALA A 230 15.15 -9.00 8.02
CA ALA A 230 15.77 -8.12 9.02
C ALA A 230 15.01 -8.16 10.37
N LEU A 231 13.68 -8.12 10.32
CA LEU A 231 12.83 -8.27 11.51
C LEU A 231 13.08 -9.61 12.21
N VAL A 232 13.11 -10.71 11.46
CA VAL A 232 13.38 -12.06 11.99
C VAL A 232 14.77 -12.17 12.59
N GLN A 233 15.77 -11.51 12.00
CA GLN A 233 17.13 -11.48 12.56
C GLN A 233 17.14 -10.82 13.94
N VAL A 234 16.45 -9.68 14.12
CA VAL A 234 16.31 -9.04 15.44
C VAL A 234 15.54 -9.94 16.40
N LYS A 235 14.47 -10.61 15.96
CA LYS A 235 13.76 -11.61 16.79
C LYS A 235 14.66 -12.74 17.25
N ALA A 236 15.53 -13.25 16.38
CA ALA A 236 16.45 -14.34 16.70
C ALA A 236 17.50 -13.87 17.73
N GLN A 237 18.02 -12.65 17.60
CA GLN A 237 18.95 -12.04 18.56
C GLN A 237 18.31 -11.81 19.93
N LEU A 238 17.01 -11.50 19.96
CA LEU A 238 16.23 -11.38 21.19
C LEU A 238 15.77 -12.74 21.75
N GLY A 239 16.09 -13.86 21.11
CA GLY A 239 15.66 -15.20 21.53
C GLY A 239 14.14 -15.43 21.42
N LEU A 240 13.46 -14.67 20.55
CA LEU A 240 12.00 -14.70 20.38
C LEU A 240 11.52 -15.62 19.27
N VAL A 241 12.43 -16.14 18.44
CA VAL A 241 12.10 -17.17 17.45
C VAL A 241 11.88 -18.49 18.18
N ALA A 242 10.77 -19.16 17.88
CA ALA A 242 10.49 -20.48 18.43
C ALA A 242 11.67 -21.42 18.13
N SER A 243 12.31 -21.94 19.18
CA SER A 243 13.33 -22.97 19.00
C SER A 243 12.68 -24.15 18.28
N SER A 244 13.23 -24.49 17.10
CA SER A 244 12.95 -25.79 16.46
C SER A 244 13.09 -26.89 17.52
N PRO A 245 12.21 -27.92 17.55
CA PRO A 245 12.30 -28.95 18.59
C PRO A 245 13.72 -29.48 18.62
N ALA A 246 14.32 -29.47 19.81
CA ALA A 246 15.69 -29.90 20.04
C ALA A 246 15.95 -31.22 19.30
N PRO A 247 17.13 -31.41 18.67
CA PRO A 247 17.48 -32.71 18.12
C PRO A 247 17.25 -33.74 19.21
N ALA A 248 16.42 -34.76 18.91
CA ALA A 248 16.10 -35.83 19.84
C ALA A 248 17.41 -36.28 20.50
N SER A 249 17.54 -35.99 21.79
CA SER A 249 18.70 -36.40 22.56
C SER A 249 18.85 -37.90 22.35
N ALA A 250 20.01 -38.30 21.84
CA ALA A 250 20.35 -39.68 21.62
C ALA A 250 20.03 -40.46 22.90
N ILE A 251 19.17 -41.46 22.71
CA ILE A 251 18.78 -42.48 23.67
C ILE A 251 20.04 -42.95 24.40
N GLY A 252 19.92 -43.10 25.72
CA GLY A 252 21.00 -43.32 26.69
C GLY A 252 21.91 -44.54 26.45
N PRO A 253 22.84 -44.80 27.39
CA PRO A 253 23.99 -45.67 27.18
C PRO A 253 23.57 -47.11 26.83
N PRO A 254 24.33 -47.82 25.98
CA PRO A 254 24.09 -49.24 25.76
C PRO A 254 24.30 -49.97 27.07
N THR A 255 23.20 -50.51 27.61
CA THR A 255 23.26 -51.59 28.58
C THR A 255 23.68 -52.83 27.81
N ALA A 256 24.90 -53.31 28.04
CA ALA A 256 25.33 -54.63 27.63
C ALA A 256 26.04 -55.29 28.82
N GLN A 257 25.63 -56.53 29.01
CA GLN A 257 25.92 -57.53 30.03
C GLN A 257 27.40 -57.71 30.38
#